data_AF-V6F819-F1
#
_entry.id   AF-V6F819-F1
#
_cell.length_a   1.000
_cell.length_b   1.000
_cell.length_c   1.000
_cell.angle_alpha   90.00
_cell.angle_beta   90.00
_cell.angle_gamma   90.00
#
_symmetry.space_group_name_H-M   'P 1'
#
loop_
_entity.id
_entity.type
_entity.pdbx_description
1 polymer ?
#
loop_
_entity_poly.entity_id
_entity_poly.type
_entity_poly.pdbx_seq_one_letter_code
_entity_poly.pdbx_strand_id
1 'polypeptide(L)'
;MHFRMTLPAAAFAAVAVLTGTSPAQACGVDAYIGQICYFAGSFCPQGTYPATGGTLQNYQDQALLSLISTLYGGSQSSSTFMVPNLAGRLGVGTSPTLTIATKRGQMTSNVNLIQHTHTATYNPAGGTTPLQINATVKASQSNGTHTDAAAGDLLAVANYNGAAWPHYAPATAAGTMVTLAGASAPITGSGTPTLAATGSDPTQLTALSIVPAELTLTACIVGYSGGVYPMRPN
;
A
#
# COMPACT_ATOMS: atom_id res chain seq x y z
N MET A 1 63.42 62.92 -39.33
CA MET A 1 62.93 61.53 -39.19
C MET A 1 61.73 61.58 -38.24
N HIS A 2 60.52 61.80 -38.73
CA HIS A 2 59.56 60.76 -39.14
C HIS A 2 59.43 59.60 -38.14
N PHE A 3 58.46 59.70 -37.22
CA PHE A 3 57.53 58.59 -36.96
C PHE A 3 56.23 59.11 -36.33
N ARG A 4 55.14 59.06 -37.10
CA ARG A 4 53.77 59.24 -36.63
C ARG A 4 53.25 57.86 -36.20
N MET A 5 52.82 57.71 -34.96
CA MET A 5 52.20 56.49 -34.46
C MET A 5 50.77 56.81 -34.03
N THR A 6 49.82 56.41 -34.88
CA THR A 6 48.37 56.53 -34.68
C THR A 6 47.86 55.38 -33.82
N LEU A 7 47.25 55.68 -32.66
CA LEU A 7 46.49 54.73 -31.84
C LEU A 7 45.04 54.64 -32.37
N PRO A 8 44.47 53.44 -32.63
CA PRO A 8 43.06 53.32 -32.92
C PRO A 8 42.25 53.30 -31.61
N ALA A 9 41.20 54.12 -31.55
CA ALA A 9 40.20 54.10 -30.50
C ALA A 9 39.30 52.87 -30.68
N ALA A 10 39.42 51.89 -29.79
CA ALA A 10 38.49 50.77 -29.70
C ALA A 10 37.22 51.24 -28.97
N ALA A 11 36.15 51.51 -29.73
CA ALA A 11 34.82 51.74 -29.19
C ALA A 11 34.26 50.41 -28.66
N PHE A 12 34.30 50.20 -27.35
CA PHE A 12 33.54 49.14 -26.69
C PHE A 12 32.05 49.52 -26.69
N ALA A 13 31.30 48.98 -27.65
CA ALA A 13 29.85 48.97 -27.58
C ALA A 13 29.43 48.03 -26.44
N ALA A 14 29.06 48.59 -25.29
CA ALA A 14 28.43 47.85 -24.22
C ALA A 14 27.04 47.39 -24.69
N VAL A 15 26.95 46.15 -25.18
CA VAL A 15 25.68 45.47 -25.39
C VAL A 15 25.11 45.16 -24.01
N ALA A 16 24.21 46.02 -23.54
CA ALA A 16 23.38 45.74 -22.38
C ALA A 16 22.44 44.57 -22.74
N VAL A 17 22.89 43.34 -22.47
CA VAL A 17 22.01 42.17 -22.45
C VAL A 17 21.06 42.40 -21.29
N LEU A 18 19.87 42.93 -21.59
CA LEU A 18 18.72 42.89 -20.72
C LEU A 18 18.39 41.41 -20.51
N THR A 19 19.00 40.79 -19.50
CA THR A 19 18.53 39.51 -18.96
C THR A 19 17.16 39.78 -18.36
N GLY A 20 16.13 39.73 -19.20
CA GLY A 20 14.75 39.73 -18.76
C GLY A 20 14.56 38.53 -17.87
N THR A 21 14.48 38.74 -16.56
CA THR A 21 14.01 37.72 -15.65
C THR A 21 12.54 37.51 -15.98
N SER A 22 12.24 36.54 -16.84
CA SER A 22 10.86 36.11 -17.05
C SER A 22 10.31 35.69 -15.69
N PRO A 23 9.17 36.25 -15.24
CA PRO A 23 8.58 35.81 -13.98
C PRO A 23 8.35 34.31 -14.04
N ALA A 24 8.81 33.58 -13.04
CA ALA A 24 8.44 32.18 -12.90
C ALA A 24 6.91 32.11 -12.81
N GLN A 25 6.29 31.28 -13.62
CA GLN A 25 4.85 31.03 -13.58
C GLN A 25 4.60 29.59 -13.14
N ALA A 26 3.56 29.38 -12.34
CA ALA A 26 3.19 28.03 -11.87
C ALA A 26 2.67 27.16 -13.01
N CYS A 27 2.06 27.81 -14.00
CA CYS A 27 1.57 27.23 -15.23
C CYS A 27 2.41 27.75 -16.41
N GLY A 28 2.31 27.09 -17.58
CA GLY A 28 2.95 27.57 -18.80
C GLY A 28 2.46 28.97 -19.22
N VAL A 29 3.17 29.60 -20.15
CA VAL A 29 2.97 31.00 -20.59
C VAL A 29 1.58 31.31 -21.20
N ASP A 30 0.79 30.29 -21.53
CA ASP A 30 -0.57 30.39 -22.10
C ASP A 30 -1.63 29.74 -21.18
N ALA A 31 -1.45 29.82 -19.87
CA ALA A 31 -2.42 29.28 -18.93
C ALA A 31 -3.76 30.03 -18.97
N TYR A 32 -4.86 29.32 -18.75
CA TYR A 32 -6.17 29.97 -18.61
C TYR A 32 -6.41 30.45 -17.18
N ILE A 33 -7.10 31.59 -17.04
CA ILE A 33 -7.57 32.05 -15.72
C ILE A 33 -8.45 30.97 -15.10
N GLY A 34 -8.23 30.66 -13.83
CA GLY A 34 -8.91 29.58 -13.10
C GLY A 34 -8.29 28.18 -13.29
N GLN A 35 -7.24 28.03 -14.10
CA GLN A 35 -6.48 26.79 -14.19
C GLN A 35 -5.75 26.52 -12.87
N ILE A 36 -5.67 25.24 -12.49
CA ILE A 36 -4.89 24.78 -11.33
C ILE A 36 -3.59 24.16 -11.82
N CYS A 37 -2.48 24.59 -11.24
CA CYS A 37 -1.16 24.02 -11.48
C CYS A 37 -0.48 23.64 -10.17
N TYR A 38 0.36 22.62 -10.24
CA TYR A 38 1.15 22.16 -9.11
C TYR A 38 2.59 22.65 -9.26
N PHE A 39 3.08 23.32 -8.23
CA PHE A 39 4.42 23.88 -8.18
C PHE A 39 5.25 23.17 -7.10
N ALA A 40 6.52 22.88 -7.42
CA ALA A 40 7.43 22.17 -6.51
C ALA A 40 7.98 23.06 -5.36
N GLY A 41 7.75 24.38 -5.41
CA GLY A 41 8.14 25.30 -4.35
C GLY A 41 7.07 25.50 -3.28
N SER A 42 7.43 26.22 -2.21
CA SER A 42 6.56 26.51 -1.06
C SER A 42 5.61 27.69 -1.23
N PHE A 43 5.68 28.39 -2.37
CA PHE A 43 4.89 29.58 -2.65
C PHE A 43 4.32 29.52 -4.08
N CYS A 44 3.24 30.25 -4.31
CA CYS A 44 2.71 30.41 -5.66
C CYS A 44 3.43 31.54 -6.39
N PRO A 45 4.00 31.27 -7.59
CA PRO A 45 4.63 32.29 -8.41
C PRO A 45 3.69 33.44 -8.82
N GLN A 46 4.26 34.54 -9.31
CA GLN A 46 3.51 35.74 -9.69
C GLN A 46 2.39 35.42 -10.69
N GLY A 47 1.24 36.10 -10.54
CA GLY A 47 0.05 35.84 -11.35
C GLY A 47 -0.78 34.63 -10.93
N THR A 48 -0.41 33.95 -9.83
CA THR A 48 -1.14 32.82 -9.28
C THR A 48 -1.36 32.96 -7.77
N TYR A 49 -2.41 32.35 -7.25
CA TYR A 49 -2.77 32.36 -5.82
C TYR A 49 -2.73 30.94 -5.25
N PRO A 50 -2.41 30.75 -3.97
CA PRO A 50 -2.46 29.44 -3.32
C PRO A 50 -3.88 28.90 -3.26
N ALA A 51 -4.09 27.68 -3.77
CA ALA A 51 -5.38 26.98 -3.74
C ALA A 51 -5.61 26.30 -2.39
N THR A 52 -5.57 27.08 -1.30
CA THR A 52 -5.72 26.61 0.09
C THR A 52 -7.07 26.96 0.71
N GLY A 53 -8.03 27.46 -0.09
CA GLY A 53 -9.33 27.90 0.41
C GLY A 53 -9.36 29.32 0.97
N GLY A 54 -8.38 30.16 0.62
CA GLY A 54 -8.36 31.57 1.01
C GLY A 54 -9.52 32.38 0.42
N THR A 55 -9.81 33.51 1.05
CA THR A 55 -10.80 34.49 0.58
C THR A 55 -10.10 35.59 -0.20
N LEU A 56 -10.61 35.92 -1.39
CA LEU A 56 -10.19 37.05 -2.21
C LEU A 56 -11.33 38.08 -2.26
N GLN A 57 -10.99 39.36 -2.36
CA GLN A 57 -12.00 40.38 -2.63
C GLN A 57 -12.32 40.44 -4.12
N ASN A 58 -13.59 40.66 -4.44
CA ASN A 58 -14.10 40.69 -5.81
C ASN A 58 -13.36 41.70 -6.71
N TYR A 59 -12.91 42.82 -6.13
CA TYR A 59 -12.17 43.86 -6.86
C TYR A 59 -10.74 43.46 -7.23
N GLN A 60 -10.16 42.46 -6.57
CA GLN A 60 -8.77 42.05 -6.81
C GLN A 60 -8.64 41.17 -8.05
N ASP A 61 -9.68 40.40 -8.39
CA ASP A 61 -9.63 39.49 -9.55
C ASP A 61 -11.03 39.24 -10.13
N GLN A 62 -11.54 40.23 -10.87
CA GLN A 62 -12.87 40.18 -11.49
C GLN A 62 -12.97 39.11 -12.59
N ALA A 63 -11.86 38.83 -13.27
CA ALA A 63 -11.81 37.84 -14.34
C ALA A 63 -11.88 36.41 -13.78
N LEU A 64 -11.22 36.13 -12.66
CA LEU A 64 -11.39 34.85 -11.97
C LEU A 64 -12.81 34.73 -11.41
N LEU A 65 -13.34 35.79 -10.81
CA LEU A 65 -14.70 35.82 -10.26
C LEU A 65 -15.77 35.49 -11.30
N SER A 66 -15.65 35.98 -12.54
CA SER A 66 -16.65 35.67 -13.59
C SER A 66 -16.64 34.21 -14.03
N LEU A 67 -15.58 33.46 -13.74
CA LEU A 67 -15.46 32.03 -14.04
C LEU A 67 -15.91 31.15 -12.88
N ILE A 68 -15.42 31.41 -11.66
CA ILE A 68 -15.69 30.54 -10.50
C ILE A 68 -16.82 31.04 -9.60
N SER A 69 -17.22 32.30 -9.71
CA SER A 69 -18.24 32.93 -8.86
C SER A 69 -18.00 32.61 -7.38
N THR A 70 -19.04 32.23 -6.64
CA THR A 70 -18.97 31.77 -5.25
C THR A 70 -19.00 30.24 -5.13
N LEU A 71 -18.58 29.49 -6.16
CA LEU A 71 -18.64 28.01 -6.18
C LEU A 71 -17.91 27.36 -4.99
N TYR A 72 -16.80 27.95 -4.55
CA TYR A 72 -15.99 27.45 -3.44
C TYR A 72 -16.27 28.16 -2.10
N GLY A 73 -17.28 29.04 -2.07
CA GLY A 73 -17.65 29.87 -0.93
C GLY A 73 -17.48 31.38 -1.20
N GLY A 74 -17.70 32.17 -0.16
CA GLY A 74 -17.74 33.64 -0.23
C GLY A 74 -19.16 34.20 -0.19
N SER A 75 -19.28 35.52 -0.18
CA SER A 75 -20.56 36.21 -0.11
C SER A 75 -20.60 37.33 -1.14
N GLN A 76 -21.66 37.34 -1.96
CA GLN A 76 -21.93 38.44 -2.87
C GLN A 76 -22.16 39.76 -2.11
N SER A 77 -22.73 39.71 -0.90
CA SER A 77 -22.99 40.89 -0.05
C SER A 77 -21.73 41.48 0.58
N SER A 78 -20.69 40.67 0.78
CA SER A 78 -19.41 41.12 1.34
C SER A 78 -18.37 41.38 0.25
N SER A 79 -18.77 41.30 -1.03
CA SER A 79 -17.89 41.40 -2.20
C SER A 79 -16.65 40.50 -2.09
N THR A 80 -16.83 39.25 -1.65
CA THR A 80 -15.76 38.26 -1.53
C THR A 80 -16.11 36.94 -2.21
N PHE A 81 -15.08 36.26 -2.69
CA PHE A 81 -15.14 34.89 -3.20
C PHE A 81 -13.98 34.06 -2.64
N MET A 82 -14.13 32.74 -2.63
CA MET A 82 -13.10 31.83 -2.13
C MET A 82 -12.46 31.06 -3.28
N VAL A 83 -11.17 30.77 -3.15
CA VAL A 83 -10.46 29.86 -4.05
C VAL A 83 -10.67 28.40 -3.64
N PRO A 84 -10.41 27.41 -4.52
CA PRO A 84 -10.45 26.00 -4.14
C PRO A 84 -9.54 25.69 -2.95
N ASN A 85 -9.93 24.71 -2.14
CA ASN A 85 -9.07 24.18 -1.07
C ASN A 85 -8.55 22.80 -1.47
N LEU A 86 -7.30 22.75 -1.90
CA LEU A 86 -6.56 21.55 -2.27
C LEU A 86 -5.49 21.17 -1.24
N ALA A 87 -5.50 21.76 -0.04
CA ALA A 87 -4.58 21.37 1.02
C ALA A 87 -4.89 19.93 1.48
N GLY A 88 -3.95 19.01 1.23
CA GLY A 88 -4.13 17.58 1.49
C GLY A 88 -5.17 16.91 0.59
N ARG A 89 -5.43 17.48 -0.60
CA ARG A 89 -6.41 16.95 -1.57
C ARG A 89 -5.86 17.06 -2.99
N LEU A 90 -6.24 16.10 -3.83
CA LEU A 90 -6.01 16.16 -5.27
C LEU A 90 -7.32 16.44 -5.98
N GLY A 91 -7.25 17.14 -7.12
CA GLY A 91 -8.37 17.32 -8.01
C GLY A 91 -8.78 15.99 -8.64
N VAL A 92 -10.07 15.68 -8.64
CA VAL A 92 -10.63 14.52 -9.34
C VAL A 92 -11.58 15.00 -10.43
N GLY A 93 -11.67 14.25 -11.52
CA GLY A 93 -12.58 14.55 -12.62
C GLY A 93 -14.03 14.59 -12.15
N THR A 94 -14.81 15.51 -12.73
CA THR A 94 -16.24 15.63 -12.44
C THR A 94 -17.01 14.44 -13.01
N SER A 95 -18.08 14.03 -12.33
CA SER A 95 -19.02 13.02 -12.81
C SER A 95 -20.46 13.40 -12.39
N PRO A 96 -21.51 12.72 -12.86
CA PRO A 96 -22.87 12.99 -12.41
C PRO A 96 -23.06 12.89 -10.89
N THR A 97 -22.19 12.14 -10.19
CA THR A 97 -22.21 11.97 -8.73
C THR A 97 -21.12 12.80 -8.02
N LEU A 98 -20.20 13.40 -8.76
CA LEU A 98 -19.16 14.32 -8.27
C LEU A 98 -19.22 15.63 -9.06
N THR A 99 -20.06 16.56 -8.58
CA THR A 99 -20.16 17.90 -9.15
C THR A 99 -18.96 18.77 -8.72
N ILE A 100 -18.69 19.82 -9.49
CA ILE A 100 -17.64 20.82 -9.20
C ILE A 100 -17.81 21.37 -7.77
N ALA A 101 -16.68 21.64 -7.12
CA ALA A 101 -16.58 22.15 -5.74
C ALA A 101 -17.06 21.20 -4.62
N THR A 102 -17.46 19.97 -4.94
CA THR A 102 -17.75 18.96 -3.92
C THR A 102 -16.46 18.52 -3.21
N LYS A 103 -16.40 18.69 -1.89
CA LYS A 103 -15.28 18.22 -1.05
C LYS A 103 -15.55 16.77 -0.60
N ARG A 104 -14.64 15.85 -0.91
CA ARG A 104 -14.69 14.43 -0.49
C ARG A 104 -13.33 13.93 0.01
N GLY A 105 -13.35 12.84 0.77
CA GLY A 105 -12.16 12.24 1.40
C GLY A 105 -11.82 12.82 2.77
N GLN A 106 -11.11 12.02 3.57
CA GLN A 106 -10.51 12.39 4.86
C GLN A 106 -9.00 12.13 4.82
N MET A 107 -8.21 13.00 5.45
CA MET A 107 -6.75 12.83 5.57
C MET A 107 -6.35 11.62 6.43
N THR A 108 -7.24 11.20 7.33
CA THR A 108 -7.05 10.01 8.17
C THR A 108 -8.31 9.15 8.04
N SER A 109 -8.16 7.93 7.55
CA SER A 109 -9.25 6.96 7.48
C SER A 109 -8.79 5.64 8.07
N ASN A 110 -9.56 5.14 9.05
CA ASN A 110 -9.43 3.76 9.48
C ASN A 110 -10.09 2.90 8.42
N VAL A 111 -9.29 2.40 7.47
CA VAL A 111 -9.77 1.48 6.44
C VAL A 111 -10.02 0.14 7.11
N ASN A 112 -11.30 -0.21 7.26
CA ASN A 112 -11.68 -1.54 7.69
C ASN A 112 -11.43 -2.49 6.52
N LEU A 113 -10.30 -3.20 6.56
CA LEU A 113 -9.98 -4.22 5.58
C LEU A 113 -11.11 -5.25 5.59
N ILE A 114 -11.60 -5.62 4.41
CA ILE A 114 -12.54 -6.73 4.27
C ILE A 114 -11.87 -7.97 4.89
N GLN A 115 -12.66 -8.80 5.58
CA GLN A 115 -12.17 -10.05 6.14
C GLN A 115 -11.49 -10.86 5.03
N HIS A 116 -10.21 -11.17 5.23
CA HIS A 116 -9.41 -11.96 4.31
C HIS A 116 -8.78 -13.13 5.07
N THR A 117 -8.38 -14.17 4.33
CA THR A 117 -7.78 -15.39 4.88
C THR A 117 -6.38 -15.58 4.35
N HIS A 118 -5.57 -16.32 5.10
CA HIS A 118 -4.22 -16.75 4.73
C HIS A 118 -4.17 -18.27 4.72
N THR A 119 -3.52 -18.86 3.72
CA THR A 119 -3.21 -20.29 3.73
C THR A 119 -2.02 -20.55 4.65
N ALA A 120 -2.24 -21.29 5.72
CA ALA A 120 -1.17 -21.76 6.61
C ALA A 120 -0.84 -23.22 6.31
N THR A 121 0.44 -23.54 6.17
CA THR A 121 0.91 -24.91 5.99
C THR A 121 1.54 -25.42 7.27
N TYR A 122 1.05 -26.56 7.76
CA TYR A 122 1.59 -27.24 8.92
C TYR A 122 2.52 -28.38 8.47
N ASN A 123 3.79 -28.31 8.87
CA ASN A 123 4.77 -29.38 8.65
C ASN A 123 5.17 -30.00 10.00
N PRO A 124 4.71 -31.21 10.34
CA PRO A 124 5.09 -31.88 11.59
C PRO A 124 6.58 -32.26 11.58
N ALA A 125 7.30 -31.89 12.64
CA ALA A 125 8.66 -32.36 12.93
C ALA A 125 8.72 -32.77 14.40
N GLY A 126 8.93 -34.08 14.65
CA GLY A 126 8.84 -34.72 15.97
C GLY A 126 9.29 -33.84 17.14
N GLY A 127 8.45 -33.71 18.17
CA GLY A 127 8.76 -32.86 19.33
C GLY A 127 7.68 -32.85 20.41
N THR A 128 7.96 -32.09 21.46
CA THR A 128 7.47 -32.31 22.83
C THR A 128 6.14 -31.65 23.19
N THR A 129 5.50 -30.95 22.25
CA THR A 129 4.16 -30.34 22.42
C THR A 129 3.07 -31.28 21.89
N PRO A 130 2.06 -31.66 22.68
CA PRO A 130 1.20 -32.77 22.32
C PRO A 130 0.16 -32.39 21.27
N LEU A 131 0.45 -32.62 19.99
CA LEU A 131 -0.59 -33.14 19.10
C LEU A 131 -0.84 -34.58 19.53
N GLN A 132 -1.95 -34.85 20.20
CA GLN A 132 -2.34 -36.21 20.52
C GLN A 132 -2.87 -36.89 19.26
N ILE A 133 -2.00 -37.58 18.53
CA ILE A 133 -2.43 -38.57 17.54
C ILE A 133 -2.58 -39.89 18.28
N ASN A 134 -3.81 -40.39 18.38
CA ASN A 134 -4.06 -41.72 18.92
C ASN A 134 -3.61 -42.78 17.91
N ALA A 135 -2.39 -43.29 18.07
CA ALA A 135 -1.99 -44.52 17.38
C ALA A 135 -2.72 -45.70 18.05
N THR A 136 -3.47 -46.46 17.26
CA THR A 136 -4.11 -47.69 17.74
C THR A 136 -3.16 -48.86 17.55
N VAL A 137 -2.83 -49.55 18.64
CA VAL A 137 -2.07 -50.80 18.57
C VAL A 137 -3.03 -51.93 18.21
N LYS A 138 -2.66 -52.76 17.23
CA LYS A 138 -3.44 -53.93 16.82
C LYS A 138 -2.66 -55.21 17.10
N ALA A 139 -3.37 -56.29 17.43
CA ALA A 139 -2.82 -57.65 17.51
C ALA A 139 -3.59 -58.59 16.59
N SER A 140 -2.94 -59.66 16.17
CA SER A 140 -3.54 -60.70 15.34
C SER A 140 -4.35 -61.69 16.16
N GLN A 141 -5.48 -62.15 15.64
CA GLN A 141 -6.23 -63.27 16.21
C GLN A 141 -5.63 -64.65 15.91
N SER A 142 -4.58 -64.75 15.08
CA SER A 142 -3.88 -66.02 14.85
C SER A 142 -3.08 -66.47 16.06
N ASN A 143 -2.83 -67.77 16.17
CA ASN A 143 -1.98 -68.34 17.21
C ASN A 143 -0.51 -67.90 17.03
N GLY A 144 0.12 -67.51 18.14
CA GLY A 144 1.54 -67.23 18.20
C GLY A 144 2.38 -68.47 17.89
N THR A 145 3.47 -68.28 17.15
CA THR A 145 4.45 -69.32 16.80
C THR A 145 5.83 -69.04 17.39
N HIS A 146 6.11 -67.80 17.78
CA HIS A 146 7.36 -67.36 18.40
C HIS A 146 7.15 -66.95 19.86
N THR A 147 8.08 -67.36 20.72
CA THR A 147 8.15 -66.97 22.13
C THR A 147 8.82 -65.61 22.33
N ASP A 148 9.73 -65.25 21.45
CA ASP A 148 10.48 -64.00 21.46
C ASP A 148 10.20 -63.23 20.17
N ALA A 149 10.14 -61.90 20.25
CA ALA A 149 9.83 -61.07 19.09
C ALA A 149 11.02 -61.02 18.11
N ALA A 150 10.75 -61.32 16.84
CA ALA A 150 11.68 -61.07 15.74
C ALA A 150 11.24 -59.87 14.87
N ALA A 151 12.14 -59.37 14.03
CA ALA A 151 11.83 -58.28 13.11
C ALA A 151 10.69 -58.69 12.14
N GLY A 152 9.61 -57.90 12.09
CA GLY A 152 8.44 -58.19 11.27
C GLY A 152 7.37 -59.05 11.95
N ASP A 153 7.55 -59.41 13.23
CA ASP A 153 6.52 -60.07 14.01
C ASP A 153 5.45 -59.09 14.51
N LEU A 154 4.24 -59.61 14.67
CA LEU A 154 3.11 -58.95 15.30
C LEU A 154 2.77 -59.66 16.62
N LEU A 155 2.12 -58.94 17.54
CA LEU A 155 1.46 -59.56 18.69
C LEU A 155 0.35 -60.48 18.20
N ALA A 156 0.27 -61.68 18.78
CA ALA A 156 -0.65 -62.75 18.39
C ALA A 156 -1.27 -63.41 19.63
N VAL A 157 -2.25 -64.30 19.42
CA VAL A 157 -2.90 -65.04 20.52
C VAL A 157 -1.91 -66.01 21.15
N ALA A 158 -1.79 -65.98 22.48
CA ALA A 158 -0.91 -66.90 23.20
C ALA A 158 -1.35 -68.36 23.01
N ASN A 159 -0.45 -69.24 22.57
CA ASN A 159 -0.79 -70.61 22.20
C ASN A 159 0.16 -71.62 22.85
N TYR A 160 -0.22 -72.20 23.99
CA TYR A 160 0.63 -73.19 24.67
C TYR A 160 0.88 -74.41 23.80
N ASN A 161 2.16 -74.69 23.51
CA ASN A 161 2.57 -75.80 22.66
C ASN A 161 3.13 -77.00 23.44
N GLY A 162 2.97 -77.01 24.78
CA GLY A 162 3.53 -78.05 25.64
C GLY A 162 4.89 -77.71 26.27
N ALA A 163 5.58 -76.68 25.78
CA ALA A 163 6.88 -76.25 26.30
C ALA A 163 6.93 -74.75 26.62
N ALA A 164 6.23 -73.92 25.85
CA ALA A 164 6.24 -72.48 26.02
C ALA A 164 4.90 -71.85 25.59
N TRP A 165 4.77 -70.54 25.87
CA TRP A 165 3.64 -69.70 25.47
C TRP A 165 4.09 -68.71 24.38
N PRO A 166 4.16 -69.14 23.11
CA PRO A 166 4.39 -68.23 22.01
C PRO A 166 3.26 -67.20 21.91
N HIS A 167 3.63 -65.94 21.73
CA HIS A 167 2.72 -64.77 21.70
C HIS A 167 3.08 -63.78 20.58
N TYR A 168 4.07 -64.14 19.74
CA TYR A 168 4.41 -63.43 18.52
C TYR A 168 4.21 -64.34 17.30
N ALA A 169 3.89 -63.75 16.16
CA ALA A 169 3.84 -64.45 14.88
C ALA A 169 4.30 -63.50 13.76
N PRO A 170 4.93 -64.00 12.70
CA PRO A 170 5.32 -63.18 11.57
C PRO A 170 4.08 -62.53 10.94
N ALA A 171 4.21 -61.28 10.48
CA ALA A 171 3.09 -60.54 9.86
C ALA A 171 2.45 -61.28 8.67
N THR A 172 3.20 -62.14 7.98
CA THR A 172 2.72 -62.98 6.88
C THR A 172 1.78 -64.10 7.32
N ALA A 173 1.82 -64.52 8.59
CA ALA A 173 0.93 -65.52 9.18
C ALA A 173 -0.22 -64.89 10.01
N ALA A 174 -0.33 -63.55 9.97
CA ALA A 174 -1.33 -62.83 10.73
C ALA A 174 -2.74 -63.08 10.19
N GLY A 175 -3.65 -63.43 11.09
CA GLY A 175 -5.08 -63.42 10.86
C GLY A 175 -5.65 -62.02 11.06
N THR A 176 -6.96 -61.93 11.31
CA THR A 176 -7.66 -60.67 11.51
C THR A 176 -7.01 -59.83 12.61
N MET A 177 -6.66 -58.59 12.29
CA MET A 177 -6.06 -57.64 13.23
C MET A 177 -7.14 -56.93 14.04
N VAL A 178 -7.08 -57.05 15.37
CA VAL A 178 -7.99 -56.41 16.32
C VAL A 178 -7.26 -55.29 17.05
N THR A 179 -7.91 -54.14 17.18
CA THR A 179 -7.42 -53.04 18.01
C THR A 179 -7.45 -53.43 19.48
N LEU A 180 -6.31 -53.36 20.16
CA LEU A 180 -6.26 -53.58 21.60
C LEU A 180 -6.89 -52.39 22.33
N ALA A 181 -7.93 -52.67 23.10
CA ALA A 181 -8.50 -51.68 24.00
C ALA A 181 -7.45 -51.28 25.05
N GLY A 182 -7.29 -49.97 25.29
CA GLY A 182 -6.33 -49.43 26.27
C GLY A 182 -4.87 -49.35 25.81
N ALA A 183 -4.50 -49.95 24.67
CA ALA A 183 -3.18 -49.80 24.09
C ALA A 183 -3.16 -48.65 23.07
N SER A 184 -2.92 -47.43 23.58
CA SER A 184 -2.65 -46.26 22.75
C SER A 184 -1.29 -45.68 23.08
N ALA A 185 -0.43 -45.52 22.07
CA ALA A 185 0.80 -44.77 22.22
C ALA A 185 0.54 -43.32 21.81
N PRO A 186 0.75 -42.32 22.70
CA PRO A 186 0.77 -40.94 22.25
C PRO A 186 2.00 -40.73 21.37
N ILE A 187 1.80 -40.42 20.09
CA ILE A 187 2.87 -39.91 19.24
C ILE A 187 2.94 -38.41 19.49
N THR A 188 4.03 -37.94 20.12
CA THR A 188 4.27 -36.50 20.30
C THR A 188 5.01 -35.95 19.09
N GLY A 189 4.36 -35.03 18.37
CA GLY A 189 4.95 -34.26 17.27
C GLY A 189 4.82 -32.78 17.56
N SER A 190 5.95 -32.05 17.55
CA SER A 190 5.91 -30.60 17.43
C SER A 190 5.83 -30.22 15.96
N GLY A 191 5.46 -28.99 15.67
CA GLY A 191 5.53 -28.44 14.34
C GLY A 191 5.18 -26.98 14.45
N THR A 192 6.00 -26.12 13.87
CA THR A 192 5.66 -24.70 13.80
C THR A 192 4.75 -24.51 12.59
N PRO A 193 3.54 -23.92 12.72
CA PRO A 193 2.80 -23.48 11.55
C PRO A 193 3.69 -22.50 10.79
N THR A 194 3.94 -22.80 9.51
CA THR A 194 4.62 -21.86 8.63
C THR A 194 3.53 -21.12 7.87
N LEU A 195 3.43 -19.81 8.08
CA LEU A 195 2.71 -18.96 7.17
C LEU A 195 3.63 -18.74 5.97
N ALA A 196 3.23 -19.21 4.79
CA ALA A 196 3.91 -18.80 3.58
C ALA A 196 3.72 -17.29 3.45
N ALA A 197 4.79 -16.51 3.59
CA ALA A 197 4.73 -15.07 3.46
C ALA A 197 4.30 -14.73 2.03
N THR A 198 3.04 -14.34 1.86
CA THR A 198 2.63 -13.57 0.68
C THR A 198 2.40 -12.14 1.17
N GLY A 199 3.51 -11.39 1.25
CA GLY A 199 3.53 -9.99 1.67
C GLY A 199 4.11 -9.78 3.08
N SER A 200 5.42 -9.47 3.13
CA SER A 200 6.18 -8.85 4.24
C SER A 200 6.37 -9.63 5.56
N ASP A 201 7.57 -9.47 6.12
CA ASP A 201 8.22 -10.09 7.28
C ASP A 201 7.40 -10.06 8.60
N PRO A 202 7.23 -11.19 9.33
CA PRO A 202 6.45 -11.29 10.56
C PRO A 202 7.13 -10.69 11.81
N THR A 203 8.37 -10.18 11.72
CA THR A 203 9.00 -9.44 12.83
C THR A 203 8.71 -7.94 12.81
N GLN A 204 8.00 -7.45 11.79
CA GLN A 204 7.50 -6.08 11.71
C GLN A 204 5.98 -6.05 11.51
N LEU A 205 5.25 -6.14 12.62
CA LEU A 205 3.88 -5.59 12.68
C LEU A 205 3.96 -4.06 12.71
N THR A 206 4.51 -3.45 11.67
CA THR A 206 4.30 -2.03 11.42
C THR A 206 2.86 -1.90 10.95
N ALA A 207 2.04 -1.14 11.68
CA ALA A 207 0.75 -0.70 11.16
C ALA A 207 0.98 -0.24 9.71
N LEU A 208 0.27 -0.87 8.75
CA LEU A 208 0.37 -0.47 7.36
C LEU A 208 -0.24 0.92 7.26
N SER A 209 0.61 1.93 7.38
CA SER A 209 0.25 3.31 7.07
C SER A 209 -0.03 3.33 5.57
N ILE A 210 -1.30 3.30 5.20
CA ILE A 210 -1.75 3.36 3.80
C ILE A 210 -1.61 4.80 3.26
N VAL A 211 -0.77 5.64 3.88
CA VAL A 211 -0.35 6.88 3.23
C VAL A 211 0.52 6.42 2.05
N PRO A 212 0.04 6.54 0.80
CA PRO A 212 0.87 6.15 -0.34
C PRO A 212 2.14 7.01 -0.33
N ALA A 213 3.14 6.65 -1.14
CA ALA A 213 4.29 7.52 -1.35
C ALA A 213 3.80 8.84 -1.99
N GLU A 214 3.58 9.86 -1.17
CA GLU A 214 3.06 11.16 -1.60
C GLU A 214 4.19 12.18 -1.65
N LEU A 215 4.38 12.79 -2.83
CA LEU A 215 5.17 14.01 -2.97
C LEU A 215 4.20 15.19 -2.99
N THR A 216 4.24 16.02 -1.96
CA THR A 216 3.37 17.18 -1.85
C THR A 216 3.87 18.31 -2.75
N LEU A 217 2.99 18.78 -3.62
CA LEU A 217 3.22 19.96 -4.46
C LEU A 217 2.25 21.06 -4.05
N THR A 218 2.69 22.31 -4.13
CA THR A 218 1.84 23.46 -3.86
C THR A 218 0.87 23.66 -5.02
N ALA A 219 -0.43 23.53 -4.76
CA ALA A 219 -1.45 23.84 -5.75
C ALA A 219 -1.68 25.36 -5.83
N CYS A 220 -1.60 25.90 -7.03
CA CYS A 220 -1.80 27.31 -7.34
C CYS A 220 -2.91 27.47 -8.39
N ILE A 221 -3.79 28.45 -8.20
CA ILE A 221 -4.80 28.85 -9.17
C ILE A 221 -4.33 30.09 -9.93
N VAL A 222 -4.52 30.10 -11.25
CA VAL A 222 -4.16 31.24 -12.10
C VAL A 222 -5.16 32.37 -11.93
N GLY A 223 -4.66 33.55 -11.57
CA GLY A 223 -5.44 34.78 -11.49
C GLY A 223 -5.37 35.63 -12.77
N TYR A 224 -6.00 36.79 -12.76
CA TYR A 224 -6.10 37.67 -13.93
C TYR A 224 -4.75 38.10 -14.53
N SER A 225 -3.72 38.25 -13.70
CA SER A 225 -2.40 38.73 -14.14
C SER A 225 -1.49 37.62 -14.66
N GLY A 226 -1.90 36.35 -14.51
CA GLY A 226 -1.09 35.19 -14.88
C GLY A 226 -1.64 34.36 -16.04
N GLY A 227 -2.82 34.67 -16.58
CA GLY A 227 -3.44 33.84 -17.59
C GLY A 227 -4.41 34.57 -18.52
N VAL A 228 -4.79 33.87 -19.58
CA VAL A 228 -5.75 34.35 -20.59
C VAL A 228 -7.16 33.96 -20.18
N TYR A 229 -8.13 34.83 -20.42
CA TYR A 229 -9.53 34.52 -20.15
C TYR A 229 -10.04 33.44 -21.13
N PRO A 230 -10.58 32.30 -20.65
CA PRO A 230 -11.06 31.24 -21.52
C PRO A 230 -12.36 31.67 -22.22
N MET A 231 -12.39 31.55 -23.55
CA MET A 231 -13.61 31.73 -24.34
C MET A 231 -14.38 30.41 -24.36
N ARG A 232 -15.67 30.44 -24.00
CA ARG A 232 -16.54 29.26 -24.14
C ARG A 232 -16.71 28.96 -25.64
N PRO A 233 -16.33 27.76 -26.12
CA PRO A 233 -16.70 27.34 -27.46
C PRO A 233 -18.22 27.35 -27.57
N ASN A 234 -18.74 28.02 -28.61
CA ASN A 234 -20.17 28.12 -28.88
C ASN A 234 -20.78 26.74 -29.19
#